data_AF-A0A7C5MYC2-F1
#
_entry.id   AF-A0A7C5MYC2-F1
#
_cell.length_a   1.000
_cell.length_b   1.000
_cell.length_c   1.000
_cell.angle_alpha   90.00
_cell.angle_beta   90.00
_cell.angle_gamma   90.00
#
_symmetry.space_group_name_H-M   'P 1'
#
loop_
_entity.id
_entity.type
_entity.pdbx_description
1 polymer ?
#
loop_
_entity_poly.entity_id
_entity_poly.type
_entity_poly.pdbx_seq_one_letter_code
_entity_poly.pdbx_strand_id
1 'polypeptide(L)'
;MSEKEGTGDFEAPDVSRLSSSRLSSEGSGRITIPRPSDYRPSSQLPKRNTTTFVELNAVAERLSVVTAEKVPIGRQIALSSAGGLLLVLLVIGVLVGGTLRWVLLGGVFLVVTGLLAVGAARLLPRLAQRYGSVELPGGLRVWLGGGVTLLAASAAGLTWGLSEATATLAGAAFPELRPHIPEEEKEPPPPEPVERADAHLKRGTKGRARPGLLFVPPDFTSEDGQFDLIVHFHGNPELVSQSVSEAGINALVQVTNLGLRSGPYKQWSMVPDAFDRLLSASEQSAAELGLRDAKIRRIALSCWSAGYGAMLHILDKERHVDRVDALLVTDGMHGGYRTEAEREIHPMSLEAFVAFGRRAVAGDKLFVLTHSRIQTAGYASAKKSADYLLSELGVERTETDVSPPKVDFDVAVNAFPANGRKWLEGLSVARKGELYVYGYAGNESEDHIAHLAQMSVTVLPPLKERWKIAPP
;
A
#
# COMPACT_ATOMS: atom_id res chain seq x y z
N MET A 1 45.75 -27.32 53.68
CA MET A 1 46.79 -26.61 52.92
C MET A 1 46.16 -25.33 52.40
N SER A 2 46.82 -24.22 52.71
CA SER A 2 46.40 -22.82 52.57
C SER A 2 46.86 -22.23 51.24
N GLU A 3 46.09 -21.32 50.64
CA GLU A 3 46.50 -20.07 49.92
C GLU A 3 45.26 -19.52 49.16
N LYS A 4 44.64 -18.39 49.56
CA LYS A 4 44.93 -16.95 49.29
C LYS A 4 44.89 -16.58 47.80
N GLU A 5 43.83 -15.91 47.34
CA GLU A 5 43.56 -14.45 47.29
C GLU A 5 44.04 -13.77 45.98
N GLY A 6 43.15 -13.02 45.33
CA GLY A 6 43.47 -12.22 44.14
C GLY A 6 42.24 -11.57 43.50
N THR A 7 41.77 -10.47 44.08
CA THR A 7 40.78 -9.53 43.53
C THR A 7 41.47 -8.55 42.57
N GLY A 8 40.91 -8.35 41.37
CA GLY A 8 41.39 -7.36 40.40
C GLY A 8 40.28 -6.37 40.03
N ASP A 9 40.46 -5.12 40.44
CA ASP A 9 39.62 -3.97 40.07
C ASP A 9 39.97 -3.46 38.67
N PHE A 10 38.94 -3.04 37.92
CA PHE A 10 39.02 -2.44 36.60
C PHE A 10 38.98 -0.91 36.71
N GLU A 11 40.06 -0.24 36.30
CA GLU A 11 40.18 1.21 36.22
C GLU A 11 39.89 1.70 34.78
N ALA A 12 39.13 2.80 34.65
CA ALA A 12 38.74 3.41 33.38
C ALA A 12 39.78 4.42 32.87
N PRO A 13 39.93 4.62 31.53
CA PRO A 13 40.91 5.55 31.01
C PRO A 13 40.41 7.01 30.93
N ASP A 14 41.27 7.90 31.42
CA ASP A 14 41.22 9.36 31.41
C ASP A 14 41.40 9.95 29.99
N VAL A 15 40.55 10.92 29.66
CA VAL A 15 40.48 11.60 28.36
C VAL A 15 40.90 13.06 28.55
N SER A 16 42.20 13.32 28.58
CA SER A 16 42.70 14.69 28.43
C SER A 16 44.16 14.73 27.97
N ARG A 17 44.37 15.09 26.69
CA ARG A 17 45.51 15.84 26.15
C ARG A 17 45.51 15.67 24.63
N LEU A 18 45.39 16.77 23.90
CA LEU A 18 46.34 17.17 22.85
C LEU A 18 45.94 18.56 22.35
N SER A 19 46.79 19.53 22.70
CA SER A 19 46.76 20.90 22.23
C SER A 19 47.89 21.11 21.22
N SER A 20 47.64 22.01 20.29
CA SER A 20 48.57 22.86 19.53
C SER A 20 49.31 22.27 18.32
N SER A 21 48.95 22.80 17.16
CA SER A 21 49.92 23.33 16.19
C SER A 21 49.37 24.59 15.53
N ARG A 22 50.20 25.64 15.53
CA ARG A 22 50.03 26.92 14.83
C ARG A 22 50.33 26.74 13.35
N LEU A 23 49.67 27.50 12.48
CA LEU A 23 50.26 28.04 11.25
C LEU A 23 49.57 29.38 10.87
N SER A 24 50.44 30.36 10.61
CA SER A 24 50.37 31.61 9.84
C SER A 24 49.54 31.55 8.53
N SER A 25 49.13 32.60 7.82
CA SER A 25 49.17 34.06 7.87
C SER A 25 48.43 34.59 6.62
N GLU A 26 48.07 35.89 6.63
CA GLU A 26 47.78 36.77 5.47
C GLU A 26 46.44 36.66 4.70
N GLY A 27 45.81 37.83 4.51
CA GLY A 27 44.62 38.01 3.67
C GLY A 27 43.85 39.31 3.95
N SER A 28 44.48 40.46 3.71
CA SER A 28 43.87 41.79 3.82
C SER A 28 42.97 42.08 2.61
N GLY A 29 41.66 42.28 2.86
CA GLY A 29 40.68 42.69 1.84
C GLY A 29 39.88 43.91 2.31
N ARG A 30 40.17 45.08 1.73
CA ARG A 30 39.47 46.36 1.96
C ARG A 30 38.01 46.30 1.50
N ILE A 31 37.09 46.59 2.41
CA ILE A 31 35.68 46.86 2.12
C ILE A 31 35.54 48.33 1.67
N THR A 32 35.01 48.55 0.47
CA THR A 32 34.73 49.90 -0.07
C THR A 32 33.23 50.16 0.00
N ILE A 33 32.81 51.17 0.77
CA ILE A 33 31.43 51.64 0.89
C ILE A 33 31.16 52.68 -0.20
N PRO A 34 30.14 52.53 -1.07
CA PRO A 34 29.77 53.57 -2.03
C PRO A 34 28.92 54.67 -1.38
N ARG A 35 29.18 55.93 -1.80
CA ARG A 35 28.50 57.15 -1.34
C ARG A 35 27.12 57.34 -2.00
N PRO A 36 26.20 58.08 -1.34
CA PRO A 36 24.84 58.31 -1.81
C PRO A 36 24.76 59.57 -2.69
N SER A 37 24.60 59.41 -4.00
CA SER A 37 24.06 60.46 -4.87
C SER A 37 23.67 59.85 -6.21
N ASP A 38 22.39 59.53 -6.37
CA ASP A 38 21.65 59.56 -7.65
C ASP A 38 20.19 59.16 -7.38
N TYR A 39 19.37 60.15 -7.00
CA TYR A 39 17.92 59.99 -6.90
C TYR A 39 17.27 60.95 -7.90
N ARG A 40 16.83 60.42 -9.06
CA ARG A 40 15.87 61.08 -9.95
C ARG A 40 14.46 60.56 -9.61
N PRO A 41 13.44 61.43 -9.54
CA PRO A 41 12.10 61.01 -9.20
C PRO A 41 11.41 60.41 -10.44
N SER A 42 11.03 59.13 -10.39
CA SER A 42 10.09 58.54 -11.33
C SER A 42 8.67 58.81 -10.86
N SER A 43 7.97 59.66 -11.61
CA SER A 43 6.53 59.81 -11.57
C SER A 43 5.89 58.70 -12.40
N GLN A 44 4.98 57.94 -11.77
CA GLN A 44 3.79 57.25 -12.29
C GLN A 44 3.55 55.97 -11.48
N LEU A 45 2.66 56.08 -10.48
CA LEU A 45 2.10 54.94 -9.78
C LEU A 45 1.24 54.12 -10.76
N PRO A 46 1.36 52.78 -10.77
CA PRO A 46 0.49 51.93 -11.58
C PRO A 46 -0.96 52.05 -11.10
N LYS A 47 -1.90 52.24 -12.04
CA LYS A 47 -3.34 52.16 -11.77
C LYS A 47 -3.66 50.80 -11.15
N ARG A 48 -4.07 50.77 -9.88
CA ARG A 48 -4.55 49.57 -9.20
C ARG A 48 -5.88 49.12 -9.81
N ASN A 49 -5.94 47.87 -10.27
CA ASN A 49 -7.15 47.16 -10.68
C ASN A 49 -7.84 46.56 -9.44
N THR A 50 -8.35 47.40 -8.55
CA THR A 50 -9.15 46.97 -7.39
C THR A 50 -10.59 47.45 -7.57
N THR A 51 -11.56 46.56 -7.30
CA THR A 51 -12.98 46.92 -7.32
C THR A 51 -13.51 46.87 -5.89
N THR A 52 -14.21 47.92 -5.47
CA THR A 52 -14.77 48.00 -4.12
C THR A 52 -16.22 47.53 -4.12
N PHE A 53 -16.73 47.13 -2.95
CA PHE A 53 -18.15 46.82 -2.78
C PHE A 53 -19.08 47.99 -3.19
N VAL A 54 -18.59 49.22 -3.07
CA VAL A 54 -19.31 50.44 -3.50
C VAL A 54 -19.46 50.50 -5.02
N GLU A 55 -18.43 50.13 -5.78
CA GLU A 55 -18.49 50.07 -7.25
C GLU A 55 -19.41 48.95 -7.76
N LEU A 56 -19.37 47.78 -7.11
CA LEU A 56 -20.31 46.68 -7.40
C LEU A 56 -21.77 47.07 -7.09
N ASN A 57 -22.01 47.79 -5.98
CA ASN A 57 -23.33 48.31 -5.66
C ASN A 57 -23.79 49.37 -6.69
N ALA A 58 -22.90 50.25 -7.16
CA ALA A 58 -23.24 51.23 -8.20
C ALA A 58 -23.61 50.59 -9.55
N VAL A 59 -22.98 49.45 -9.90
CA VAL A 59 -23.36 48.66 -11.08
C VAL A 59 -24.71 47.96 -10.87
N ALA A 60 -24.94 47.38 -9.69
CA ALA A 60 -26.22 46.78 -9.32
C ALA A 60 -27.36 47.81 -9.30
N GLU A 61 -27.12 49.02 -8.78
CA GLU A 61 -28.06 50.13 -8.79
C GLU A 61 -28.37 50.57 -10.21
N ARG A 62 -27.37 50.74 -11.09
CA ARG A 62 -27.58 51.05 -12.52
C ARG A 62 -28.37 49.98 -13.26
N LEU A 63 -28.21 48.70 -12.89
CA LEU A 63 -29.00 47.60 -13.44
C LEU A 63 -30.43 47.56 -12.86
N SER A 64 -30.62 48.00 -11.60
CA SER A 64 -31.92 48.05 -10.95
C SER A 64 -32.77 49.28 -11.34
N VAL A 65 -32.14 50.43 -11.62
CA VAL A 65 -32.84 51.67 -12.04
C VAL A 65 -33.41 51.55 -13.46
N VAL A 66 -32.91 50.62 -14.28
CA VAL A 66 -33.50 50.28 -15.59
C VAL A 66 -34.88 49.60 -15.45
N THR A 67 -35.32 49.24 -14.24
CA THR A 67 -36.65 48.64 -14.00
C THR A 67 -37.71 49.61 -13.48
N ALA A 68 -37.40 50.88 -13.24
CA ALA A 68 -38.36 51.84 -12.64
C ALA A 68 -38.62 53.15 -13.42
N GLU A 69 -37.90 53.43 -14.51
CA GLU A 69 -38.17 54.61 -15.35
C GLU A 69 -38.68 54.23 -16.74
N LYS A 70 -39.63 55.02 -17.27
CA LYS A 70 -40.27 54.84 -18.58
C LYS A 70 -39.21 54.62 -19.67
N VAL A 71 -39.04 53.36 -20.06
CA VAL A 71 -38.10 52.95 -21.10
C VAL A 71 -38.49 53.62 -22.42
N PRO A 72 -37.57 54.30 -23.14
CA PRO A 72 -37.87 54.90 -24.42
C PRO A 72 -38.32 53.84 -25.43
N ILE A 73 -39.34 54.17 -26.22
CA ILE A 73 -40.10 53.25 -27.10
C ILE A 73 -39.19 52.32 -27.93
N GLY A 74 -38.05 52.82 -28.43
CA GLY A 74 -37.11 52.01 -29.20
C GLY A 74 -36.45 50.86 -28.41
N ARG A 75 -36.16 51.05 -27.12
CA ARG A 75 -35.65 49.97 -26.25
C ARG A 75 -36.74 49.00 -25.81
N GLN A 76 -37.97 49.48 -25.66
CA GLN A 76 -39.13 48.62 -25.43
C GLN A 76 -39.34 47.66 -26.60
N ILE A 77 -39.24 48.17 -27.84
CA ILE A 77 -39.35 47.34 -29.05
C ILE A 77 -38.21 46.32 -29.13
N ALA A 78 -36.97 46.70 -28.79
CA ALA A 78 -35.84 45.75 -28.79
C ALA A 78 -36.00 44.65 -27.72
N LEU A 79 -36.46 45.00 -26.52
CA LEU A 79 -36.69 44.05 -25.42
C LEU A 79 -37.88 43.13 -25.70
N SER A 80 -38.97 43.65 -26.28
CA SER A 80 -40.12 42.82 -26.69
C SER A 80 -39.79 41.96 -27.90
N SER A 81 -38.92 42.40 -28.80
CA SER A 81 -38.40 41.58 -29.91
C SER A 81 -37.52 40.43 -29.42
N ALA A 82 -36.65 40.69 -28.44
CA ALA A 82 -35.82 39.65 -27.82
C ALA A 82 -36.68 38.64 -27.03
N GLY A 83 -37.68 39.11 -26.29
CA GLY A 83 -38.65 38.26 -25.60
C GLY A 83 -39.51 37.42 -26.57
N GLY A 84 -39.93 38.03 -27.69
CA GLY A 84 -40.66 37.34 -28.75
C GLY A 84 -39.83 36.26 -29.44
N LEU A 85 -38.56 36.55 -29.74
CA LEU A 85 -37.64 35.56 -30.34
C LEU A 85 -37.41 34.37 -29.39
N LEU A 86 -37.26 34.63 -28.08
CA LEU A 86 -37.13 33.58 -27.07
C LEU A 86 -38.39 32.71 -27.00
N LEU A 87 -39.57 33.33 -27.06
CA LEU A 87 -40.86 32.62 -27.05
C LEU A 87 -41.03 31.77 -28.31
N VAL A 88 -40.65 32.29 -29.49
CA VAL A 88 -40.70 31.56 -30.76
C VAL A 88 -39.75 30.37 -30.75
N LEU A 89 -38.52 30.53 -30.24
CA LEU A 89 -37.58 29.42 -30.07
C LEU A 89 -38.11 28.36 -29.08
N LEU A 90 -38.82 28.77 -28.03
CA LEU A 90 -39.49 27.88 -27.09
C LEU A 90 -40.62 27.09 -27.77
N VAL A 91 -41.44 27.73 -28.61
CA VAL A 91 -42.53 27.09 -29.36
C VAL A 91 -41.99 26.15 -30.44
N ILE A 92 -40.93 26.53 -31.15
CA ILE A 92 -40.24 25.64 -32.11
C ILE A 92 -39.65 24.43 -31.38
N GLY A 93 -39.08 24.61 -30.19
CA GLY A 93 -38.62 23.51 -29.34
C GLY A 93 -39.75 22.55 -28.91
N VAL A 94 -40.95 23.08 -28.66
CA VAL A 94 -42.15 22.27 -28.35
C VAL A 94 -42.61 21.46 -29.55
N LEU A 95 -42.62 22.06 -30.75
CA LEU A 95 -43.08 21.41 -31.97
C LEU A 95 -42.09 20.37 -32.52
N VAL A 96 -40.79 20.56 -32.32
CA VAL A 96 -39.74 19.64 -32.79
C VAL A 96 -39.40 18.56 -31.75
N GLY A 97 -39.60 18.82 -30.45
CA GLY A 97 -39.14 17.94 -29.36
C GLY A 97 -40.20 17.22 -28.53
N GLY A 98 -41.50 17.44 -28.78
CA GLY A 98 -42.59 16.60 -28.27
C GLY A 98 -42.72 16.46 -26.73
N THR A 99 -42.10 17.30 -25.91
CA THR A 99 -42.18 17.15 -24.45
C THR A 99 -42.38 18.49 -23.71
N LEU A 100 -43.58 18.67 -23.17
CA LEU A 100 -44.02 19.77 -22.27
C LEU A 100 -43.08 19.99 -21.06
N ARG A 101 -42.29 18.96 -20.74
CA ARG A 101 -41.32 18.90 -19.63
C ARG A 101 -40.21 19.95 -19.73
N TRP A 102 -39.70 20.23 -20.93
CA TRP A 102 -38.60 21.22 -21.11
C TRP A 102 -39.08 22.66 -20.95
N VAL A 103 -40.35 22.93 -21.27
CA VAL A 103 -40.97 24.26 -21.09
C VAL A 103 -41.14 24.57 -19.59
N LEU A 104 -41.60 23.60 -18.82
CA LEU A 104 -41.78 23.77 -17.37
C LEU A 104 -40.44 23.92 -16.65
N LEU A 105 -39.42 23.14 -17.02
CA LEU A 105 -38.07 23.26 -16.47
C LEU A 105 -37.42 24.62 -16.82
N GLY A 106 -37.57 25.09 -18.05
CA GLY A 106 -37.12 26.43 -18.46
C GLY A 106 -37.82 27.55 -17.68
N GLY A 107 -39.13 27.40 -17.45
CA GLY A 107 -39.91 28.35 -16.63
C GLY A 107 -39.46 28.40 -15.17
N VAL A 108 -39.26 27.24 -14.54
CA VAL A 108 -38.77 27.17 -13.14
C VAL A 108 -37.36 27.75 -13.02
N PHE A 109 -36.48 27.46 -13.98
CA PHE A 109 -35.12 28.01 -13.99
C PHE A 109 -35.12 29.55 -14.07
N LEU A 110 -35.97 30.14 -14.92
CA LEU A 110 -36.11 31.60 -15.03
C LEU A 110 -36.62 32.23 -13.73
N VAL A 111 -37.59 31.59 -13.06
CA VAL A 111 -38.13 32.08 -11.78
C VAL A 111 -37.08 32.02 -10.67
N VAL A 112 -36.36 30.91 -10.54
CA VAL A 112 -35.31 30.74 -9.51
C VAL A 112 -34.17 31.72 -9.74
N THR A 113 -33.71 31.88 -10.99
CA THR A 113 -32.63 32.82 -11.34
C THR A 113 -33.05 34.27 -11.06
N GLY A 114 -34.30 34.63 -11.37
CA GLY A 114 -34.87 35.95 -11.06
C GLY A 114 -34.93 36.21 -9.55
N LEU A 115 -35.37 35.24 -8.75
CA LEU A 115 -35.43 35.36 -7.29
C LEU A 115 -34.04 35.51 -6.66
N LEU A 116 -33.04 34.76 -7.16
CA LEU A 116 -31.65 34.88 -6.71
C LEU A 116 -31.05 36.25 -7.06
N ALA A 117 -31.35 36.79 -8.26
CA ALA A 117 -30.91 38.12 -8.65
C ALA A 117 -31.53 39.23 -7.76
N VAL A 118 -32.82 39.13 -7.45
CA VAL A 118 -33.50 40.07 -6.54
C VAL A 118 -32.97 39.94 -5.10
N GLY A 119 -32.72 38.71 -4.64
CA GLY A 119 -32.12 38.46 -3.33
C GLY A 119 -30.72 39.06 -3.20
N ALA A 120 -29.87 38.85 -4.20
CA ALA A 120 -28.54 39.44 -4.26
C ALA A 120 -28.60 40.97 -4.26
N ALA A 121 -29.47 41.58 -5.08
CA ALA A 121 -29.65 43.03 -5.13
C ALA A 121 -30.12 43.64 -3.80
N ARG A 122 -30.89 42.90 -2.98
CA ARG A 122 -31.31 43.35 -1.64
C ARG A 122 -30.26 43.14 -0.55
N LEU A 123 -29.35 42.18 -0.73
CA LEU A 123 -28.27 41.88 0.21
C LEU A 123 -27.04 42.78 0.01
N LEU A 124 -26.77 43.18 -1.24
CA LEU A 124 -25.63 44.03 -1.61
C LEU A 124 -25.53 45.34 -0.81
N PRO A 125 -26.60 46.13 -0.60
CA PRO A 125 -26.54 47.36 0.20
C PRO A 125 -26.21 47.10 1.66
N ARG A 126 -26.71 45.99 2.23
CA ARG A 126 -26.44 45.60 3.62
C ARG A 126 -24.99 45.14 3.81
N LEU A 127 -24.44 44.45 2.82
CA LEU A 127 -23.03 44.05 2.82
C LEU A 127 -22.11 45.26 2.62
N ALA A 128 -22.48 46.20 1.75
CA ALA A 128 -21.74 47.45 1.56
C ALA A 128 -21.72 48.32 2.84
N GLN A 129 -22.82 48.40 3.57
CA GLN A 129 -22.88 49.10 4.87
C GLN A 129 -22.04 48.41 5.96
N ARG A 130 -21.96 47.08 5.96
CA ARG A 130 -21.28 46.32 7.01
C ARG A 130 -19.77 46.23 6.82
N TYR A 131 -19.30 46.22 5.57
CA TYR A 131 -17.89 45.98 5.24
C TYR A 131 -17.17 47.19 4.66
N GLY A 132 -17.84 48.31 4.38
CA GLY A 132 -17.18 49.54 3.90
C GLY A 132 -16.37 49.32 2.62
N SER A 133 -15.34 50.14 2.40
CA SER A 133 -14.49 50.11 1.20
C SER A 133 -13.42 49.01 1.26
N VAL A 134 -13.82 47.77 1.56
CA VAL A 134 -12.91 46.62 1.43
C VAL A 134 -12.68 46.36 -0.06
N GLU A 135 -11.41 46.42 -0.47
CA GLU A 135 -10.97 46.14 -1.84
C GLU A 135 -11.09 44.64 -2.12
N LEU A 136 -11.89 44.27 -3.13
CA LEU A 136 -11.97 42.89 -3.59
C LEU A 136 -10.84 42.63 -4.61
N PRO A 137 -10.22 41.45 -4.58
CA PRO A 137 -9.22 41.08 -5.56
C PRO A 137 -9.89 40.94 -6.95
N GLY A 138 -9.35 41.64 -7.93
CA GLY A 138 -9.80 41.59 -9.32
C GLY A 138 -10.73 42.73 -9.73
N GLY A 139 -10.60 43.18 -10.98
CA GLY A 139 -11.46 44.21 -11.55
C GLY A 139 -12.88 43.72 -11.86
N LEU A 140 -13.82 44.64 -12.03
CA LEU A 140 -15.25 44.39 -12.31
C LEU A 140 -15.55 43.28 -13.34
N ARG A 141 -14.71 43.15 -14.39
CA ARG A 141 -14.88 42.11 -15.43
C ARG A 141 -14.66 40.68 -14.90
N VAL A 142 -13.79 40.50 -13.92
CA VAL A 142 -13.50 39.19 -13.29
C VAL A 142 -14.71 38.72 -12.49
N TRP A 143 -15.34 39.62 -11.76
CA TRP A 143 -16.53 39.32 -10.97
C TRP A 143 -17.77 39.08 -11.83
N LEU A 144 -17.95 39.85 -12.91
CA LEU A 144 -18.99 39.58 -13.90
C LEU A 144 -18.77 38.23 -14.61
N GLY A 145 -17.52 37.90 -14.96
CA GLY A 145 -17.16 36.61 -15.53
C GLY A 145 -17.45 35.45 -14.57
N GLY A 146 -17.04 35.57 -13.29
CA GLY A 146 -17.29 34.55 -12.27
C GLY A 146 -18.77 34.28 -12.03
N GLY A 147 -19.62 35.32 -12.04
CA GLY A 147 -21.07 35.18 -11.92
C GLY A 147 -21.70 34.39 -13.07
N VAL A 148 -21.26 34.65 -14.31
CA VAL A 148 -21.74 33.91 -15.50
C VAL A 148 -21.32 32.45 -15.45
N THR A 149 -20.08 32.16 -15.04
CA THR A 149 -19.59 30.77 -14.92
C THR A 149 -20.32 30.00 -13.84
N LEU A 150 -20.63 30.63 -12.70
CA LEU A 150 -21.38 29.99 -11.61
C LEU A 150 -22.82 29.65 -12.04
N LEU A 151 -23.46 30.54 -12.79
CA LEU A 151 -24.80 30.30 -13.37
C LEU A 151 -24.79 29.16 -14.38
N ALA A 152 -23.79 29.09 -15.25
CA ALA A 152 -23.64 28.00 -16.21
C ALA A 152 -23.38 26.64 -15.52
N ALA A 153 -22.54 26.61 -14.48
CA ALA A 153 -22.28 25.40 -13.69
C ALA A 153 -23.52 24.92 -12.91
N SER A 154 -24.33 25.86 -12.40
CA SER A 154 -25.58 25.56 -11.71
C SER A 154 -26.63 24.96 -12.66
N ALA A 155 -26.72 25.50 -13.89
CA ALA A 155 -27.59 24.95 -14.93
C ALA A 155 -27.14 23.53 -15.34
N ALA A 156 -25.83 23.31 -15.51
CA ALA A 156 -25.26 22.01 -15.85
C ALA A 156 -25.50 20.95 -14.76
N GLY A 157 -25.33 21.30 -13.48
CA GLY A 157 -25.59 20.42 -12.35
C GLY A 157 -27.05 20.01 -12.21
N LEU A 158 -27.98 20.94 -12.49
CA LEU A 158 -29.42 20.63 -12.51
C LEU A 158 -29.80 19.73 -13.69
N THR A 159 -29.18 19.90 -14.87
CA THR A 159 -29.43 19.00 -16.01
C THR A 159 -28.85 17.60 -15.82
N TRP A 160 -27.73 17.44 -15.10
CA TRP A 160 -27.12 16.13 -14.84
C TRP A 160 -27.91 15.34 -13.78
N GLY A 161 -28.32 15.99 -12.68
CA GLY A 161 -29.07 15.33 -11.60
C GLY A 161 -30.48 14.86 -11.97
N LEU A 162 -31.10 15.45 -13.00
CA LEU A 162 -32.42 15.04 -13.51
C LEU A 162 -32.36 13.85 -14.48
N SER A 163 -31.18 13.50 -15.00
CA SER A 163 -30.97 12.36 -15.91
C SER A 163 -30.92 11.02 -15.17
N GLU A 164 -30.38 10.96 -13.95
CA GLU A 164 -30.35 9.73 -13.14
C GLU A 164 -31.71 9.41 -12.49
N ALA A 165 -32.44 10.46 -12.08
CA ALA A 165 -33.77 10.30 -11.48
C ALA A 165 -34.86 9.93 -12.50
N THR A 166 -34.60 10.05 -13.81
CA THR A 166 -35.55 9.65 -14.86
C THR A 166 -35.38 8.22 -15.33
N ALA A 167 -34.16 7.68 -15.29
CA ALA A 167 -33.90 6.28 -15.61
C ALA A 167 -34.63 5.32 -14.66
N THR A 168 -34.76 5.70 -13.39
CA THR A 168 -35.42 4.91 -12.34
C THR A 168 -36.96 4.97 -12.40
N LEU A 169 -37.55 6.04 -12.94
CA LEU A 169 -39.00 6.22 -13.04
C LEU A 169 -39.61 5.70 -14.35
N ALA A 170 -38.84 5.64 -15.44
CA ALA A 170 -39.31 5.11 -16.73
C ALA A 170 -39.53 3.59 -16.72
N GLY A 171 -38.77 2.84 -15.90
CA GLY A 171 -38.91 1.39 -15.75
C GLY A 171 -40.15 0.95 -14.96
N ALA A 172 -40.78 1.85 -14.19
CA ALA A 172 -41.85 1.50 -13.26
C ALA A 172 -43.28 1.67 -13.83
N ALA A 173 -43.46 2.31 -14.99
CA ALA A 173 -44.77 2.84 -15.38
C ALA A 173 -45.56 2.06 -16.46
N PHE A 174 -44.97 1.10 -17.19
CA PHE A 174 -45.69 0.37 -18.25
C PHE A 174 -45.24 -1.10 -18.38
N PRO A 175 -45.85 -2.05 -17.64
CA PRO A 175 -45.49 -3.47 -17.72
C PRO A 175 -46.24 -4.24 -18.81
N GLU A 176 -47.26 -3.66 -19.45
CA GLU A 176 -48.09 -4.35 -20.43
C GLU A 176 -48.21 -3.54 -21.73
N LEU A 177 -47.48 -3.99 -22.76
CA LEU A 177 -47.71 -3.84 -24.21
C LEU A 177 -46.36 -3.98 -24.93
N ARG A 178 -45.88 -5.22 -25.11
CA ARG A 178 -44.93 -5.56 -26.17
C ARG A 178 -45.54 -6.67 -27.02
N PRO A 179 -45.72 -6.48 -28.34
CA PRO A 179 -46.14 -7.55 -29.23
C PRO A 179 -45.01 -8.58 -29.40
N HIS A 180 -45.38 -9.84 -29.45
CA HIS A 180 -44.47 -10.98 -29.57
C HIS A 180 -43.92 -11.03 -31.00
N ILE A 181 -42.70 -10.50 -31.18
CA ILE A 181 -41.87 -10.74 -32.36
C ILE A 181 -40.98 -11.94 -32.01
N PRO A 182 -40.87 -12.99 -32.83
CA PRO A 182 -39.93 -14.08 -32.59
C PRO A 182 -38.53 -13.49 -32.45
N GLU A 183 -37.95 -13.66 -31.27
CA GLU A 183 -36.67 -13.13 -30.89
C GLU A 183 -35.59 -13.86 -31.69
N GLU A 184 -35.10 -13.23 -32.75
CA GLU A 184 -33.80 -13.58 -33.31
C GLU A 184 -32.80 -13.39 -32.17
N GLU A 185 -32.28 -14.52 -31.65
CA GLU A 185 -31.41 -14.60 -30.49
C GLU A 185 -30.18 -13.74 -30.72
N LYS A 186 -30.28 -12.46 -30.36
CA LYS A 186 -29.14 -11.55 -30.34
C LYS A 186 -28.18 -12.10 -29.31
N GLU A 187 -27.07 -12.62 -29.81
CA GLU A 187 -25.90 -12.95 -29.01
C GLU A 187 -25.69 -11.81 -28.01
N PRO A 188 -25.61 -12.11 -26.69
CA PRO A 188 -25.44 -11.07 -25.69
C PRO A 188 -24.19 -10.25 -26.07
N PRO A 189 -24.22 -8.91 -25.88
CA PRO A 189 -23.03 -8.10 -26.09
C PRO A 189 -21.87 -8.74 -25.31
N PRO A 190 -20.65 -8.79 -25.87
CA PRO A 190 -19.50 -9.35 -25.17
C PRO A 190 -19.47 -8.76 -23.76
N PRO A 191 -19.32 -9.57 -22.70
CA PRO A 191 -19.28 -9.03 -21.35
C PRO A 191 -18.22 -7.91 -21.33
N GLU A 192 -18.59 -6.74 -20.81
CA GLU A 192 -17.60 -5.67 -20.61
C GLU A 192 -16.41 -6.29 -19.88
N PRO A 193 -15.15 -6.02 -20.31
CA PRO A 193 -13.99 -6.62 -19.68
C PRO A 193 -14.07 -6.33 -18.18
N VAL A 194 -14.26 -7.39 -17.37
CA VAL A 194 -14.27 -7.25 -15.91
C VAL A 194 -12.90 -6.72 -15.55
N GLU A 195 -12.86 -5.47 -15.08
CA GLU A 195 -11.61 -4.84 -14.69
C GLU A 195 -10.93 -5.73 -13.65
N ARG A 196 -9.69 -6.14 -13.90
CA ARG A 196 -8.94 -7.01 -12.99
C ARG A 196 -8.85 -6.38 -11.62
N ALA A 197 -8.95 -7.20 -10.58
CA ALA A 197 -8.87 -6.75 -9.19
C ALA A 197 -7.56 -6.02 -8.85
N ASP A 198 -6.49 -6.35 -9.56
CA ASP A 198 -5.16 -5.75 -9.40
C ASP A 198 -4.86 -4.58 -10.36
N ALA A 199 -5.86 -4.06 -11.08
CA ALA A 199 -5.69 -2.96 -12.04
C ALA A 199 -5.13 -1.68 -11.40
N HIS A 200 -5.44 -1.44 -10.12
CA HIS A 200 -4.97 -0.27 -9.36
C HIS A 200 -3.96 -0.63 -8.26
N LEU A 201 -3.52 -1.89 -8.21
CA LEU A 201 -2.56 -2.34 -7.22
C LEU A 201 -1.20 -1.68 -7.45
N LYS A 202 -0.69 -1.03 -6.41
CA LYS A 202 0.68 -0.51 -6.35
C LYS A 202 1.64 -1.68 -6.20
N ARG A 203 2.32 -2.06 -7.28
CA ARG A 203 3.36 -3.09 -7.31
C ARG A 203 4.74 -2.52 -7.00
N GLY A 204 5.67 -3.37 -6.59
CA GLY A 204 7.04 -2.96 -6.24
C GLY A 204 7.12 -2.04 -5.01
N THR A 205 6.09 -2.04 -4.17
CA THR A 205 6.01 -1.23 -2.95
C THR A 205 5.68 -2.08 -1.73
N LYS A 206 5.62 -1.42 -0.57
CA LYS A 206 5.30 -2.02 0.71
C LYS A 206 4.23 -1.24 1.46
N GLY A 207 3.31 -1.97 2.07
CA GLY A 207 2.28 -1.48 2.97
C GLY A 207 2.54 -1.89 4.42
N ARG A 208 1.82 -1.27 5.34
CA ARG A 208 1.94 -1.60 6.77
C ARG A 208 0.93 -2.69 7.11
N ALA A 209 1.43 -3.85 7.53
CA ALA A 209 0.63 -4.94 8.06
C ALA A 209 1.26 -5.40 9.37
N ARG A 210 0.73 -4.93 10.51
CA ARG A 210 1.37 -5.15 11.82
C ARG A 210 1.41 -6.65 12.16
N PRO A 211 2.51 -7.12 12.79
CA PRO A 211 3.67 -6.38 13.30
C PRO A 211 4.84 -6.26 12.30
N GLY A 212 4.56 -6.15 11.01
CA GLY A 212 5.56 -6.09 9.95
C GLY A 212 5.16 -5.21 8.77
N LEU A 213 5.69 -5.60 7.60
CA LEU A 213 5.44 -4.95 6.32
C LEU A 213 4.96 -6.00 5.32
N LEU A 214 3.97 -5.63 4.52
CA LEU A 214 3.50 -6.40 3.39
C LEU A 214 4.14 -5.86 2.13
N PHE A 215 4.86 -6.69 1.40
CA PHE A 215 5.49 -6.35 0.12
C PHE A 215 4.68 -6.91 -1.03
N VAL A 216 4.56 -6.11 -2.09
CA VAL A 216 3.93 -6.51 -3.35
C VAL A 216 5.02 -6.62 -4.41
N PRO A 217 5.39 -7.83 -4.85
CA PRO A 217 6.37 -8.02 -5.92
C PRO A 217 6.02 -7.20 -7.18
N PRO A 218 7.02 -6.72 -7.95
CA PRO A 218 6.79 -5.94 -9.17
C PRO A 218 5.95 -6.68 -10.23
N ASP A 219 6.08 -8.00 -10.28
CA ASP A 219 5.45 -8.92 -11.22
C ASP A 219 4.19 -9.60 -10.67
N PHE A 220 3.75 -9.22 -9.46
CA PHE A 220 2.56 -9.81 -8.84
C PHE A 220 1.29 -9.56 -9.66
N THR A 221 0.44 -10.59 -9.74
CA THR A 221 -0.84 -10.55 -10.46
C THR A 221 -1.96 -11.23 -9.68
N SER A 222 -3.16 -10.66 -9.75
CA SER A 222 -4.39 -11.22 -9.20
C SER A 222 -5.61 -10.70 -9.97
N GLU A 223 -6.31 -11.58 -10.67
CA GLU A 223 -7.47 -11.19 -11.49
C GLU A 223 -8.71 -10.91 -10.65
N ASP A 224 -8.90 -11.67 -9.55
CA ASP A 224 -10.11 -11.73 -8.74
C ASP A 224 -9.94 -11.19 -7.31
N GLY A 225 -8.74 -10.75 -6.94
CA GLY A 225 -8.43 -10.22 -5.61
C GLY A 225 -7.84 -11.28 -4.68
N GLN A 226 -7.88 -12.56 -5.06
CA GLN A 226 -7.26 -13.62 -4.28
C GLN A 226 -5.75 -13.63 -4.48
N PHE A 227 -5.01 -13.88 -3.39
CA PHE A 227 -3.55 -13.91 -3.40
C PHE A 227 -2.97 -14.97 -2.47
N ASP A 228 -1.82 -15.53 -2.85
CA ASP A 228 -1.03 -16.36 -1.95
C ASP A 228 -0.16 -15.45 -1.06
N LEU A 229 0.05 -15.86 0.20
CA LEU A 229 0.81 -15.09 1.17
C LEU A 229 1.97 -15.91 1.72
N ILE A 230 3.18 -15.35 1.63
CA ILE A 230 4.35 -15.86 2.36
C ILE A 230 4.52 -15.00 3.61
N VAL A 231 4.35 -15.59 4.79
CA VAL A 231 4.61 -14.94 6.08
C VAL A 231 6.01 -15.34 6.55
N HIS A 232 6.96 -14.42 6.44
CA HIS A 232 8.34 -14.64 6.83
C HIS A 232 8.68 -13.97 8.17
N PHE A 233 9.31 -14.73 9.07
CA PHE A 233 9.76 -14.25 10.36
C PHE A 233 11.28 -14.18 10.43
N HIS A 234 11.77 -13.03 10.86
CA HIS A 234 13.18 -12.72 11.11
C HIS A 234 14.06 -12.73 9.86
N GLY A 235 14.53 -11.55 9.44
CA GLY A 235 15.44 -11.40 8.32
C GLY A 235 15.42 -10.00 7.70
N ASN A 236 16.31 -9.72 6.76
CA ASN A 236 16.26 -8.48 5.99
C ASN A 236 15.01 -8.48 5.10
N PRO A 237 14.06 -7.53 5.26
CA PRO A 237 12.81 -7.54 4.49
C PRO A 237 12.98 -7.39 2.98
N GLU A 238 13.96 -6.59 2.55
CA GLU A 238 14.26 -6.36 1.14
C GLU A 238 14.81 -7.63 0.51
N LEU A 239 15.77 -8.30 1.19
CA LEU A 239 16.31 -9.59 0.74
C LEU A 239 15.22 -10.66 0.59
N VAL A 240 14.32 -10.79 1.57
CA VAL A 240 13.24 -11.78 1.52
C VAL A 240 12.28 -11.48 0.38
N SER A 241 11.80 -10.25 0.28
CA SER A 241 10.85 -9.84 -0.77
C SER A 241 11.44 -9.96 -2.18
N GLN A 242 12.71 -9.57 -2.35
CA GLN A 242 13.42 -9.75 -3.61
C GLN A 242 13.61 -11.22 -3.92
N SER A 243 14.02 -12.06 -2.95
CA SER A 243 14.19 -13.50 -3.17
C SER A 243 12.92 -14.20 -3.66
N VAL A 244 11.74 -13.76 -3.21
CA VAL A 244 10.44 -14.27 -3.70
C VAL A 244 10.20 -13.84 -5.15
N SER A 245 10.54 -12.60 -5.50
CA SER A 245 10.44 -12.08 -6.87
C SER A 245 11.41 -12.82 -7.81
N GLU A 246 12.66 -13.03 -7.39
CA GLU A 246 13.69 -13.77 -8.15
C GLU A 246 13.32 -15.25 -8.33
N ALA A 247 12.64 -15.84 -7.34
CA ALA A 247 12.09 -17.19 -7.48
C ALA A 247 10.89 -17.24 -8.46
N GLY A 248 10.31 -16.09 -8.84
CA GLY A 248 9.15 -15.98 -9.71
C GLY A 248 7.90 -16.59 -9.09
N ILE A 249 7.67 -16.34 -7.79
CA ILE A 249 6.49 -16.79 -7.07
C ILE A 249 5.47 -15.64 -7.03
N ASN A 250 4.28 -15.89 -7.59
CA ASN A 250 3.18 -14.93 -7.57
C ASN A 250 2.48 -14.88 -6.20
N ALA A 251 3.10 -14.23 -5.22
CA ALA A 251 2.59 -14.12 -3.86
C ALA A 251 2.94 -12.76 -3.23
N LEU A 252 2.10 -12.30 -2.30
CA LEU A 252 2.47 -11.20 -1.41
C LEU A 252 3.37 -11.72 -0.29
N VAL A 253 4.23 -10.84 0.25
CA VAL A 253 5.23 -11.22 1.25
C VAL A 253 5.09 -10.38 2.50
N GLN A 254 4.67 -11.01 3.59
CA GLN A 254 4.58 -10.38 4.90
C GLN A 254 5.86 -10.67 5.69
N VAL A 255 6.70 -9.66 5.94
CA VAL A 255 7.93 -9.82 6.72
C VAL A 255 7.78 -9.23 8.11
N THR A 256 8.03 -10.05 9.13
CA THR A 256 7.88 -9.70 10.54
C THR A 256 9.20 -9.84 11.29
N ASN A 257 9.68 -8.73 11.85
CA ASN A 257 10.88 -8.67 12.69
C ASN A 257 10.50 -8.16 14.09
N LEU A 258 10.61 -9.02 15.10
CA LEU A 258 10.17 -8.73 16.48
C LEU A 258 11.34 -8.61 17.48
N GLY A 259 12.57 -8.86 17.01
CA GLY A 259 13.78 -8.82 17.83
C GLY A 259 14.89 -9.71 17.27
N LEU A 260 16.01 -9.78 18.00
CA LEU A 260 17.21 -10.52 17.60
C LEU A 260 17.22 -12.00 18.02
N ARG A 261 16.46 -12.37 19.05
CA ARG A 261 16.40 -13.75 19.57
C ARG A 261 15.01 -14.33 19.37
N SER A 262 14.84 -15.64 19.54
CA SER A 262 13.55 -16.31 19.32
C SER A 262 12.47 -15.99 20.36
N GLY A 263 12.86 -15.49 21.54
CA GLY A 263 11.95 -15.16 22.64
C GLY A 263 10.80 -14.22 22.24
N PRO A 264 11.06 -13.02 21.68
CA PRO A 264 10.02 -12.12 21.20
C PRO A 264 9.05 -12.74 20.19
N TYR A 265 9.53 -13.57 19.26
CA TYR A 265 8.68 -14.27 18.29
C TYR A 265 7.76 -15.30 18.97
N LYS A 266 8.32 -16.03 19.94
CA LYS A 266 7.56 -16.98 20.78
C LYS A 266 6.49 -16.26 21.59
N GLN A 267 6.85 -15.19 22.28
CA GLN A 267 5.91 -14.40 23.10
C GLN A 267 4.78 -13.80 22.27
N TRP A 268 5.10 -13.25 21.09
CA TRP A 268 4.09 -12.70 20.19
C TRP A 268 3.10 -13.78 19.70
N SER A 269 3.60 -14.95 19.29
CA SER A 269 2.77 -16.04 18.76
C SER A 269 1.91 -16.74 19.83
N MET A 270 2.29 -16.64 21.12
CA MET A 270 1.47 -17.09 22.24
C MET A 270 0.19 -16.26 22.42
N VAL A 271 0.19 -14.98 22.03
CA VAL A 271 -0.98 -14.12 22.20
C VAL A 271 -2.15 -14.71 21.39
N PRO A 272 -3.34 -14.85 22.00
CA PRO A 272 -4.52 -15.35 21.29
C PRO A 272 -4.78 -14.58 20.00
N ASP A 273 -5.04 -15.32 18.92
CA ASP A 273 -5.33 -14.80 17.58
C ASP A 273 -4.26 -13.87 16.98
N ALA A 274 -3.03 -13.83 17.51
CA ALA A 274 -1.98 -12.97 16.97
C ALA A 274 -1.70 -13.26 15.49
N PHE A 275 -1.71 -14.54 15.10
CA PHE A 275 -1.54 -14.95 13.72
C PHE A 275 -2.73 -14.53 12.85
N ASP A 276 -3.97 -14.77 13.28
CA ASP A 276 -5.17 -14.38 12.53
C ASP A 276 -5.26 -12.85 12.33
N ARG A 277 -4.83 -12.08 13.33
CA ARG A 277 -4.73 -10.62 13.22
C ARG A 277 -3.66 -10.19 12.21
N LEU A 278 -2.53 -10.90 12.13
CA LEU A 278 -1.51 -10.65 11.11
C LEU A 278 -2.06 -10.94 9.71
N LEU A 279 -2.79 -12.05 9.53
CA LEU A 279 -3.43 -12.39 8.25
C LEU A 279 -4.45 -11.33 7.85
N SER A 280 -5.32 -10.92 8.78
CA SER A 280 -6.31 -9.86 8.56
C SER A 280 -5.65 -8.52 8.22
N ALA A 281 -4.56 -8.17 8.91
CA ALA A 281 -3.79 -6.96 8.61
C ALA A 281 -3.10 -7.02 7.23
N SER A 282 -2.75 -8.21 6.76
CA SER A 282 -2.19 -8.42 5.42
C SER A 282 -3.26 -8.24 4.34
N GLU A 283 -4.46 -8.79 4.53
CA GLU A 283 -5.61 -8.54 3.63
C GLU A 283 -5.96 -7.05 3.57
N GLN A 284 -6.02 -6.39 4.73
CA GLN A 284 -6.27 -4.95 4.81
C GLN A 284 -5.18 -4.15 4.09
N SER A 285 -3.90 -4.45 4.34
CA SER A 285 -2.80 -3.73 3.69
C SER A 285 -2.78 -3.95 2.18
N ALA A 286 -3.16 -5.13 1.69
CA ALA A 286 -3.29 -5.39 0.25
C ALA A 286 -4.40 -4.52 -0.37
N ALA A 287 -5.56 -4.42 0.31
CA ALA A 287 -6.65 -3.56 -0.11
C ALA A 287 -6.25 -2.07 -0.13
N GLU A 288 -5.56 -1.58 0.91
CA GLU A 288 -5.03 -0.21 0.98
C GLU A 288 -4.01 0.10 -0.12
N LEU A 289 -3.29 -0.92 -0.61
CA LEU A 289 -2.37 -0.81 -1.74
C LEU A 289 -3.07 -0.87 -3.11
N GLY A 290 -4.39 -1.10 -3.14
CA GLY A 290 -5.20 -1.04 -4.35
C GLY A 290 -5.60 -2.41 -4.92
N LEU A 291 -5.43 -3.51 -4.17
CA LEU A 291 -5.98 -4.81 -4.55
C LEU A 291 -7.47 -4.87 -4.18
N ARG A 292 -8.35 -4.88 -5.18
CA ARG A 292 -9.79 -5.02 -4.95
C ARG A 292 -10.09 -6.44 -4.44
N ASP A 293 -11.08 -6.57 -3.55
CA ASP A 293 -11.53 -7.86 -3.00
C ASP A 293 -10.39 -8.72 -2.40
N ALA A 294 -9.38 -8.07 -1.83
CA ALA A 294 -8.16 -8.69 -1.33
C ALA A 294 -8.44 -9.84 -0.35
N LYS A 295 -8.11 -11.08 -0.75
CA LYS A 295 -8.31 -12.27 0.06
C LYS A 295 -7.14 -13.25 0.01
N ILE A 296 -6.70 -13.72 1.17
CA ILE A 296 -5.65 -14.75 1.24
C ILE A 296 -6.23 -16.10 0.79
N ARG A 297 -5.60 -16.70 -0.21
CA ARG A 297 -5.91 -18.02 -0.76
C ARG A 297 -5.11 -19.12 -0.06
N ARG A 298 -3.77 -19.11 -0.20
CA ARG A 298 -2.84 -20.03 0.48
C ARG A 298 -1.85 -19.27 1.35
N ILE A 299 -1.29 -19.98 2.34
CA ILE A 299 -0.27 -19.43 3.23
C ILE A 299 0.94 -20.34 3.26
N ALA A 300 2.12 -19.77 3.05
CA ALA A 300 3.39 -20.37 3.44
C ALA A 300 3.93 -19.65 4.68
N LEU A 301 4.29 -20.41 5.71
CA LEU A 301 5.09 -19.90 6.81
C LEU A 301 6.57 -20.07 6.47
N SER A 302 7.35 -19.02 6.71
CA SER A 302 8.79 -19.05 6.53
C SER A 302 9.50 -18.42 7.73
N CYS A 303 10.68 -18.93 8.08
CA CYS A 303 11.54 -18.26 9.03
C CYS A 303 13.02 -18.51 8.77
N TRP A 304 13.84 -17.56 9.23
CA TRP A 304 15.28 -17.71 9.36
C TRP A 304 15.70 -17.52 10.81
N SER A 305 16.71 -18.27 11.26
CA SER A 305 17.33 -18.09 12.58
C SER A 305 16.28 -18.01 13.71
N ALA A 306 16.31 -16.95 14.53
CA ALA A 306 15.37 -16.65 15.61
C ALA A 306 13.87 -16.72 15.26
N GLY A 307 13.49 -16.59 13.99
CA GLY A 307 12.09 -16.60 13.55
C GLY A 307 11.35 -17.90 13.87
N TYR A 308 12.05 -19.02 14.11
CA TYR A 308 11.44 -20.28 14.53
C TYR A 308 10.61 -20.18 15.81
N GLY A 309 10.92 -19.20 16.67
CA GLY A 309 10.15 -18.97 17.89
C GLY A 309 8.67 -18.73 17.62
N ALA A 310 8.32 -18.09 16.49
CA ALA A 310 6.93 -17.89 16.09
C ALA A 310 6.27 -19.20 15.64
N MET A 311 7.02 -20.06 14.95
CA MET A 311 6.52 -21.32 14.38
C MET A 311 5.96 -22.23 15.47
N LEU A 312 6.67 -22.34 16.60
CA LEU A 312 6.31 -23.26 17.68
C LEU A 312 4.87 -23.09 18.16
N HIS A 313 4.36 -21.86 18.33
CA HIS A 313 2.99 -21.64 18.81
C HIS A 313 1.97 -21.40 17.69
N ILE A 314 2.41 -21.00 16.50
CA ILE A 314 1.49 -20.96 15.35
C ILE A 314 1.07 -22.40 15.01
N LEU A 315 2.03 -23.32 14.94
CA LEU A 315 1.83 -24.71 14.52
C LEU A 315 1.27 -25.62 15.63
N ASP A 316 1.25 -25.17 16.89
CA ASP A 316 0.61 -25.88 18.01
C ASP A 316 -0.92 -25.91 17.91
N LYS A 317 -1.50 -25.07 17.04
CA LYS A 317 -2.94 -24.94 16.84
C LYS A 317 -3.36 -25.61 15.54
N GLU A 318 -4.14 -26.68 15.64
CA GLU A 318 -4.62 -27.47 14.49
C GLU A 318 -5.26 -26.60 13.39
N ARG A 319 -6.11 -25.64 13.77
CA ARG A 319 -6.74 -24.68 12.84
C ARG A 319 -5.72 -23.92 11.98
N HIS A 320 -4.54 -23.61 12.51
CA HIS A 320 -3.50 -22.91 11.76
C HIS A 320 -2.73 -23.89 10.87
N VAL A 321 -2.44 -25.10 11.37
CA VAL A 321 -1.79 -26.15 10.57
C VAL A 321 -2.63 -26.50 9.35
N ASP A 322 -3.96 -26.56 9.50
CA ASP A 322 -4.86 -26.80 8.37
C ASP A 322 -4.82 -25.67 7.34
N ARG A 323 -4.75 -24.42 7.81
CA ARG A 323 -4.74 -23.23 6.96
C ARG A 323 -3.40 -22.97 6.28
N VAL A 324 -2.29 -23.40 6.88
CA VAL A 324 -0.93 -23.26 6.32
C VAL A 324 -0.68 -24.38 5.33
N ASP A 325 -0.31 -24.04 4.10
CA ASP A 325 -0.03 -25.00 3.03
C ASP A 325 1.43 -25.49 3.06
N ALA A 326 2.35 -24.58 3.41
CA ALA A 326 3.77 -24.84 3.37
C ALA A 326 4.53 -24.24 4.57
N LEU A 327 5.62 -24.90 4.97
CA LEU A 327 6.56 -24.48 5.99
C LEU A 327 7.98 -24.46 5.41
N LEU A 328 8.65 -23.31 5.47
CA LEU A 328 9.99 -23.08 4.93
C LEU A 328 10.94 -22.58 6.03
N VAL A 329 11.86 -23.43 6.48
CA VAL A 329 12.78 -23.08 7.57
C VAL A 329 14.21 -22.98 7.06
N THR A 330 14.82 -21.81 7.17
CA THR A 330 16.20 -21.55 6.75
C THR A 330 17.11 -21.42 7.96
N ASP A 331 17.91 -22.46 8.24
CA ASP A 331 18.86 -22.52 9.36
C ASP A 331 18.31 -21.98 10.69
N GLY A 332 17.05 -22.31 10.99
CA GLY A 332 16.32 -21.72 12.10
C GLY A 332 15.70 -22.72 13.07
N MET A 333 15.64 -24.01 12.74
CA MET A 333 14.95 -24.99 13.61
C MET A 333 15.83 -25.36 14.81
N HIS A 334 15.49 -24.88 16.01
CA HIS A 334 16.23 -25.19 17.24
C HIS A 334 15.33 -25.84 18.30
N GLY A 335 15.85 -26.88 18.95
CA GLY A 335 15.21 -27.57 20.06
C GLY A 335 15.82 -27.22 21.42
N GLY A 336 15.01 -27.27 22.47
CA GLY A 336 15.47 -27.22 23.86
C GLY A 336 15.92 -28.61 24.31
N TYR A 337 16.92 -28.69 25.19
CA TYR A 337 17.31 -29.96 25.80
C TYR A 337 16.43 -30.30 27.00
N ARG A 338 16.28 -31.60 27.31
CA ARG A 338 15.60 -32.07 28.54
C ARG A 338 16.32 -31.55 29.78
N THR A 339 17.64 -31.73 29.79
CA THR A 339 18.57 -31.20 30.77
C THR A 339 19.81 -30.70 30.03
N GLU A 340 20.50 -29.70 30.59
CA GLU A 340 21.74 -29.18 29.97
C GLU A 340 22.86 -30.24 29.92
N ALA A 341 22.85 -31.20 30.86
CA ALA A 341 23.86 -32.23 30.99
C ALA A 341 23.72 -33.34 29.92
N GLU A 342 22.50 -33.85 29.71
CA GLU A 342 22.27 -34.97 28.77
C GLU A 342 22.30 -34.51 27.32
N ARG A 343 21.98 -33.23 27.06
CA ARG A 343 21.85 -32.67 25.71
C ARG A 343 20.94 -33.50 24.79
N GLU A 344 20.01 -34.26 25.35
CA GLU A 344 18.92 -34.90 24.60
C GLU A 344 17.85 -33.86 24.32
N ILE A 345 17.34 -33.80 23.08
CA ILE A 345 16.27 -32.87 22.72
C ILE A 345 15.01 -33.24 23.51
N HIS A 346 14.38 -32.25 24.14
CA HIS A 346 13.08 -32.42 24.76
C HIS A 346 12.01 -32.58 23.66
N PRO A 347 11.23 -33.68 23.61
CA PRO A 347 10.31 -33.95 22.49
C PRO A 347 9.32 -32.81 22.20
N MET A 348 8.72 -32.24 23.26
CA MET A 348 7.80 -31.10 23.12
C MET A 348 8.43 -29.84 22.49
N SER A 349 9.76 -29.73 22.45
CA SER A 349 10.41 -28.57 21.86
C SER A 349 10.34 -28.56 20.32
N LEU A 350 10.17 -29.72 19.69
CA LEU A 350 10.10 -29.87 18.25
C LEU A 350 8.82 -30.57 17.76
N GLU A 351 7.91 -30.98 18.65
CA GLU A 351 6.68 -31.71 18.27
C GLU A 351 5.87 -31.00 17.19
N ALA A 352 5.74 -29.67 17.26
CA ALA A 352 5.01 -28.91 16.24
C ALA A 352 5.62 -29.07 14.82
N PHE A 353 6.96 -29.15 14.72
CA PHE A 353 7.65 -29.43 13.45
C PHE A 353 7.50 -30.90 13.04
N VAL A 354 7.57 -31.84 14.00
CA VAL A 354 7.38 -33.27 13.72
C VAL A 354 5.97 -33.54 13.21
N ALA A 355 4.94 -32.98 13.85
CA ALA A 355 3.55 -33.11 13.43
C ALA A 355 3.31 -32.54 12.02
N PHE A 356 3.85 -31.36 11.72
CA PHE A 356 3.80 -30.80 10.36
C PHE A 356 4.56 -31.67 9.36
N GLY A 357 5.73 -32.19 9.76
CA GLY A 357 6.55 -33.11 8.96
C GLY A 357 5.85 -34.42 8.62
N ARG A 358 5.05 -34.99 9.52
CA ARG A 358 4.22 -36.17 9.23
C ARG A 358 3.23 -35.89 8.09
N ARG A 359 2.60 -34.71 8.09
CA ARG A 359 1.71 -34.28 6.99
C ARG A 359 2.47 -34.05 5.68
N ALA A 360 3.69 -33.51 5.77
CA ALA A 360 4.53 -33.33 4.58
C ALA A 360 4.99 -34.66 3.98
N VAL A 361 5.36 -35.63 4.81
CA VAL A 361 5.67 -37.01 4.38
C VAL A 361 4.47 -37.67 3.68
N ALA A 362 3.25 -37.37 4.12
CA ALA A 362 2.02 -37.84 3.49
C ALA A 362 1.68 -37.10 2.16
N GLY A 363 2.33 -35.96 1.88
CA GLY A 363 2.08 -35.12 0.70
C GLY A 363 1.05 -34.00 0.92
N ASP A 364 0.37 -33.99 2.06
CA ASP A 364 -0.70 -33.03 2.37
C ASP A 364 -0.20 -31.59 2.48
N LYS A 365 1.04 -31.40 2.92
CA LYS A 365 1.69 -30.11 3.19
C LYS A 365 3.09 -30.09 2.58
N LEU A 366 3.66 -28.92 2.32
CA LEU A 366 5.09 -28.83 1.96
C LEU A 366 5.92 -28.44 3.18
N PHE A 367 7.00 -29.18 3.45
CA PHE A 367 7.98 -28.76 4.45
C PHE A 367 9.38 -28.80 3.88
N VAL A 368 9.99 -27.62 3.71
CA VAL A 368 11.39 -27.48 3.32
C VAL A 368 12.21 -26.94 4.48
N LEU A 369 13.29 -27.63 4.82
CA LEU A 369 14.22 -27.25 5.88
C LEU A 369 15.64 -27.22 5.31
N THR A 370 16.37 -26.16 5.59
CA THR A 370 17.83 -26.10 5.38
C THR A 370 18.53 -25.91 6.71
N HIS A 371 19.73 -26.48 6.88
CA HIS A 371 20.54 -26.26 8.08
C HIS A 371 22.04 -26.21 7.76
N SER A 372 22.77 -25.43 8.55
CA SER A 372 24.23 -25.40 8.59
C SER A 372 24.75 -26.47 9.58
N ARG A 373 26.05 -26.45 9.88
CA ARG A 373 26.66 -27.25 10.95
C ARG A 373 27.02 -26.42 12.19
N ILE A 374 26.52 -25.18 12.28
CA ILE A 374 26.76 -24.28 13.39
C ILE A 374 26.46 -24.95 14.72
N GLN A 375 27.45 -24.97 15.61
CA GLN A 375 27.29 -25.46 16.97
C GLN A 375 26.70 -24.38 17.88
N THR A 376 25.79 -24.79 18.74
CA THR A 376 25.09 -23.90 19.68
C THR A 376 25.38 -24.30 21.11
N ALA A 377 25.49 -23.31 22.00
CA ALA A 377 25.65 -23.52 23.43
C ALA A 377 24.28 -23.41 24.14
N GLY A 378 23.93 -24.39 24.97
CA GLY A 378 22.72 -24.38 25.80
C GLY A 378 21.43 -24.84 25.12
N TYR A 379 21.44 -25.10 23.81
CA TYR A 379 20.29 -25.63 23.06
C TYR A 379 20.76 -26.41 21.81
N ALA A 380 19.85 -27.12 21.14
CA ALA A 380 20.16 -27.93 19.97
C ALA A 380 20.38 -27.07 18.72
N SER A 381 21.44 -27.40 17.97
CA SER A 381 21.74 -26.75 16.69
C SER A 381 20.68 -27.08 15.63
N ALA A 382 20.69 -26.33 14.52
CA ALA A 382 19.83 -26.60 13.39
C ALA A 382 20.05 -28.01 12.83
N LYS A 383 21.31 -28.45 12.69
CA LYS A 383 21.65 -29.83 12.30
C LYS A 383 21.05 -30.84 13.28
N LYS A 384 21.30 -30.69 14.59
CA LYS A 384 20.84 -31.68 15.59
C LYS A 384 19.32 -31.76 15.64
N SER A 385 18.64 -30.62 15.47
CA SER A 385 17.18 -30.57 15.37
C SER A 385 16.68 -31.22 14.08
N ALA A 386 17.36 -31.01 12.95
CA ALA A 386 17.03 -31.68 11.69
C ALA A 386 17.21 -33.20 11.78
N ASP A 387 18.28 -33.67 12.43
CA ASP A 387 18.52 -35.09 12.65
C ASP A 387 17.43 -35.72 13.54
N TYR A 388 17.01 -35.00 14.59
CA TYR A 388 15.88 -35.41 15.42
C TYR A 388 14.58 -35.51 14.60
N LEU A 389 14.25 -34.48 13.82
CA LEU A 389 13.08 -34.48 12.94
C LEU A 389 13.08 -35.69 11.99
N LEU A 390 14.21 -35.95 11.31
CA LEU A 390 14.33 -37.07 10.37
C LEU A 390 14.19 -38.44 11.07
N SER A 391 14.75 -38.58 12.27
CA SER A 391 14.60 -39.77 13.10
C SER A 391 13.13 -40.04 13.45
N GLU A 392 12.41 -39.02 13.94
CA GLU A 392 10.98 -39.14 14.31
C GLU A 392 10.08 -39.46 13.11
N LEU A 393 10.48 -39.08 11.89
CA LEU A 393 9.72 -39.30 10.67
C LEU A 393 10.11 -40.59 9.92
N GLY A 394 11.16 -41.30 10.39
CA GLY A 394 11.71 -42.45 9.69
C GLY A 394 12.13 -42.10 8.26
N VAL A 395 12.87 -41.00 8.12
CA VAL A 395 13.38 -40.51 6.84
C VAL A 395 14.90 -40.58 6.85
N GLU A 396 15.47 -41.32 5.91
CA GLU A 396 16.91 -41.43 5.77
C GLU A 396 17.50 -40.22 5.03
N ARG A 397 18.71 -39.86 5.42
CA ARG A 397 19.51 -38.80 4.81
C ARG A 397 20.58 -39.44 3.95
N THR A 398 20.78 -38.91 2.74
CA THR A 398 21.85 -39.29 1.83
C THR A 398 22.87 -38.16 1.71
N GLU A 399 24.14 -38.51 1.58
CA GLU A 399 25.20 -37.53 1.30
C GLU A 399 25.05 -36.96 -0.12
N THR A 400 25.44 -35.69 -0.29
CA THR A 400 25.50 -35.04 -1.61
C THR A 400 26.52 -33.92 -1.57
N ASP A 401 27.18 -33.67 -2.68
CA ASP A 401 28.05 -32.51 -2.93
C ASP A 401 27.36 -31.43 -3.78
N VAL A 402 26.08 -31.65 -4.13
CA VAL A 402 25.31 -30.72 -4.96
C VAL A 402 25.00 -29.45 -4.16
N SER A 403 25.63 -28.37 -4.58
CA SER A 403 25.43 -27.04 -4.02
C SER A 403 24.40 -26.25 -4.84
N PRO A 404 23.57 -25.41 -4.19
CA PRO A 404 22.65 -24.54 -4.92
C PRO A 404 23.44 -23.56 -5.79
N PRO A 405 22.86 -23.08 -6.90
CA PRO A 405 23.50 -22.05 -7.72
C PRO A 405 23.76 -20.79 -6.90
N LYS A 406 24.80 -20.05 -7.28
CA LYS A 406 25.09 -18.74 -6.71
C LYS A 406 24.01 -17.75 -7.15
N VAL A 407 23.72 -16.78 -6.30
CA VAL A 407 22.84 -15.65 -6.62
C VAL A 407 23.69 -14.40 -6.82
N ASP A 408 23.26 -13.52 -7.73
CA ASP A 408 24.02 -12.35 -8.17
C ASP A 408 23.29 -11.01 -7.99
N PHE A 409 22.05 -11.03 -7.52
CA PHE A 409 21.31 -9.80 -7.25
C PHE A 409 21.82 -9.06 -6.01
N ASP A 410 21.88 -7.73 -6.11
CA ASP A 410 22.65 -6.86 -5.22
C ASP A 410 22.34 -7.05 -3.73
N VAL A 411 21.07 -7.15 -3.33
CA VAL A 411 20.72 -7.27 -1.90
C VAL A 411 21.21 -8.58 -1.27
N ALA A 412 21.27 -9.69 -2.01
CA ALA A 412 21.83 -10.95 -1.50
C ALA A 412 23.34 -10.90 -1.45
N VAL A 413 23.97 -10.36 -2.49
CA VAL A 413 25.42 -10.14 -2.60
C VAL A 413 25.91 -9.26 -1.44
N ASN A 414 25.17 -8.21 -1.10
CA ASN A 414 25.50 -7.23 -0.05
C ASN A 414 25.02 -7.63 1.35
N ALA A 415 24.34 -8.78 1.50
CA ALA A 415 23.92 -9.28 2.82
C ALA A 415 25.09 -9.76 3.68
N PHE A 416 26.22 -10.08 3.06
CA PHE A 416 27.41 -10.56 3.73
C PHE A 416 28.32 -9.42 4.21
N PRO A 417 29.12 -9.63 5.26
CA PRO A 417 30.25 -8.76 5.57
C PRO A 417 31.18 -8.61 4.37
N ALA A 418 31.82 -7.44 4.21
CA ALA A 418 32.53 -7.01 2.99
C ALA A 418 33.53 -8.04 2.39
N ASN A 419 34.11 -8.91 3.20
CA ASN A 419 35.07 -9.95 2.77
C ASN A 419 34.69 -11.38 3.21
N GLY A 420 33.48 -11.58 3.73
CA GLY A 420 33.06 -12.83 4.37
C GLY A 420 32.15 -13.73 3.53
N ARG A 421 31.84 -13.37 2.28
CA ARG A 421 30.82 -14.08 1.49
C ARG A 421 31.18 -15.56 1.31
N LYS A 422 30.32 -16.42 1.83
CA LYS A 422 30.35 -17.88 1.64
C LYS A 422 28.99 -18.32 1.14
N TRP A 423 28.97 -19.04 0.02
CA TRP A 423 27.75 -19.64 -0.50
C TRP A 423 27.58 -21.04 0.11
N LEU A 424 26.34 -21.50 0.14
CA LEU A 424 25.99 -22.83 0.65
C LEU A 424 26.71 -23.92 -0.14
N GLU A 425 27.39 -24.80 0.58
CA GLU A 425 28.05 -25.98 0.04
C GLU A 425 27.27 -27.23 0.46
N GLY A 426 26.77 -28.00 -0.51
CA GLY A 426 25.96 -29.19 -0.29
C GLY A 426 26.69 -30.25 0.52
N LEU A 427 26.01 -30.85 1.50
CA LEU A 427 26.50 -32.03 2.24
C LEU A 427 25.53 -33.20 2.24
N SER A 428 24.23 -32.92 2.30
CA SER A 428 23.24 -33.98 2.40
C SER A 428 21.85 -33.55 1.98
N VAL A 429 21.05 -34.52 1.59
CA VAL A 429 19.64 -34.36 1.28
C VAL A 429 18.85 -35.49 1.92
N ALA A 430 17.67 -35.18 2.44
CA ALA A 430 16.67 -36.16 2.84
C ALA A 430 15.33 -35.76 2.22
N ARG A 431 14.64 -36.70 1.59
CA ARG A 431 13.36 -36.44 0.91
C ARG A 431 12.41 -37.60 1.11
N LYS A 432 11.16 -37.30 1.46
CA LYS A 432 10.04 -38.26 1.48
C LYS A 432 8.72 -37.51 1.35
N GLY A 433 7.88 -37.88 0.39
CA GLY A 433 6.70 -37.09 0.05
C GLY A 433 7.07 -35.65 -0.31
N GLU A 434 6.42 -34.68 0.35
CA GLU A 434 6.67 -33.25 0.25
C GLU A 434 7.53 -32.70 1.41
N LEU A 435 8.27 -33.57 2.12
CA LEU A 435 9.32 -33.18 3.03
C LEU A 435 10.67 -33.14 2.30
N TYR A 436 11.38 -32.01 2.42
CA TYR A 436 12.72 -31.78 1.89
C TYR A 436 13.61 -31.22 2.98
N VAL A 437 14.72 -31.92 3.30
CA VAL A 437 15.73 -31.44 4.25
C VAL A 437 17.08 -31.39 3.55
N TYR A 438 17.65 -30.20 3.44
CA TYR A 438 18.98 -29.98 2.87
C TYR A 438 19.98 -29.61 3.97
N GLY A 439 21.07 -30.36 4.06
CA GLY A 439 22.19 -30.05 4.94
C GLY A 439 23.33 -29.42 4.15
N TYR A 440 23.82 -28.30 4.65
CA TYR A 440 24.95 -27.58 4.06
C TYR A 440 26.14 -27.54 5.03
N ALA A 441 27.33 -27.34 4.47
CA ALA A 441 28.54 -27.11 5.25
C ALA A 441 28.48 -25.74 5.96
N GLY A 442 29.54 -25.44 6.72
CA GLY A 442 29.67 -24.16 7.40
C GLY A 442 29.33 -24.19 8.89
N ASN A 443 30.04 -23.37 9.64
CA ASN A 443 29.96 -23.26 11.10
C ASN A 443 30.21 -21.82 11.59
N GLU A 444 30.10 -20.83 10.70
CA GLU A 444 30.34 -19.41 10.97
C GLU A 444 29.11 -18.57 10.63
N SER A 445 29.12 -17.28 10.97
CA SER A 445 27.98 -16.38 10.76
C SER A 445 27.62 -16.17 9.29
N GLU A 446 28.59 -16.24 8.39
CA GLU A 446 28.41 -16.03 6.97
C GLU A 446 27.73 -17.23 6.32
N ASP A 447 28.01 -18.43 6.84
CA ASP A 447 27.30 -19.65 6.45
C ASP A 447 25.83 -19.52 6.85
N HIS A 448 25.54 -18.99 8.06
CA HIS A 448 24.19 -18.72 8.53
C HIS A 448 23.43 -17.72 7.64
N ILE A 449 24.10 -16.65 7.20
CA ILE A 449 23.55 -15.64 6.31
C ILE A 449 23.25 -16.23 4.92
N ALA A 450 24.11 -17.14 4.44
CA ALA A 450 23.96 -17.77 3.13
C ALA A 450 22.61 -18.49 2.96
N HIS A 451 22.07 -19.06 4.03
CA HIS A 451 20.75 -19.69 4.03
C HIS A 451 19.61 -18.74 3.69
N LEU A 452 19.66 -17.50 4.20
CA LEU A 452 18.69 -16.47 3.84
C LEU A 452 18.99 -15.89 2.46
N ALA A 453 20.27 -15.61 2.17
CA ALA A 453 20.71 -15.01 0.92
C ALA A 453 20.40 -15.88 -0.31
N GLN A 454 20.42 -17.21 -0.17
CA GLN A 454 20.12 -18.16 -1.25
C GLN A 454 18.72 -18.78 -1.14
N MET A 455 17.78 -18.16 -0.39
CA MET A 455 16.44 -18.72 -0.24
C MET A 455 15.67 -18.85 -1.58
N SER A 456 15.96 -17.98 -2.55
CA SER A 456 15.38 -18.00 -3.91
C SER A 456 15.73 -19.26 -4.72
N VAL A 457 16.84 -19.91 -4.39
CA VAL A 457 17.37 -21.09 -5.09
C VAL A 457 17.44 -22.33 -4.20
N THR A 458 16.87 -22.27 -2.98
CA THR A 458 16.86 -23.39 -2.03
C THR A 458 15.43 -23.72 -1.56
N VAL A 459 14.85 -22.91 -0.67
CA VAL A 459 13.54 -23.21 -0.06
C VAL A 459 12.35 -22.74 -0.88
N LEU A 460 12.51 -21.71 -1.71
CA LEU A 460 11.43 -21.17 -2.54
C LEU A 460 11.10 -21.99 -3.80
N PRO A 461 12.05 -22.64 -4.50
CA PRO A 461 11.71 -23.43 -5.69
C PRO A 461 10.71 -24.57 -5.44
N PRO A 462 10.81 -25.38 -4.35
CA PRO A 462 9.77 -26.37 -4.05
C PRO A 462 8.39 -25.74 -3.80
N LEU A 463 8.35 -24.56 -3.17
CA LEU A 463 7.10 -23.81 -2.96
C LEU A 463 6.48 -23.39 -4.29
N LYS A 464 7.30 -22.88 -5.22
CA LYS A 464 6.85 -22.51 -6.57
C LYS A 464 6.16 -23.69 -7.25
N GLU A 465 6.78 -24.88 -7.22
CA GLU A 465 6.19 -26.06 -7.88
C GLU A 465 4.91 -26.51 -7.22
N ARG A 466 4.84 -26.49 -5.90
CA ARG A 466 3.59 -26.78 -5.19
C ARG A 466 2.49 -25.80 -5.56
N TRP A 467 2.82 -24.52 -5.71
CA TRP A 467 1.85 -23.47 -5.95
C TRP A 467 1.45 -23.28 -7.41
N LYS A 468 2.11 -23.94 -8.37
CA LYS A 468 1.64 -24.03 -9.76
C LYS A 468 0.30 -24.76 -9.88
N ILE A 469 0.04 -25.71 -8.99
CA ILE A 469 -1.22 -26.46 -8.97
C ILE A 469 -2.24 -25.61 -8.22
N ALA A 470 -3.47 -25.53 -8.73
CA ALA A 470 -4.58 -24.91 -8.00
C ALA A 470 -4.76 -25.62 -6.64
N PRO A 471 -5.10 -24.90 -5.55
CA PRO A 471 -5.41 -25.54 -4.29
C PRO A 471 -6.56 -26.55 -4.51
N PRO A 472 -6.53 -27.71 -3.82
CA PRO A 472 -7.61 -28.69 -3.89
C PRO A 472 -8.95 -28.15 -3.40
#